data_AF-A0A6S7KNJ8-F1
#
_entry.id   AF-A0A6S7KNJ8-F1
#
_cell.length_a   1.000
_cell.length_b   1.000
_cell.length_c   1.000
_cell.angle_alpha   90.00
_cell.angle_beta   90.00
_cell.angle_gamma   90.00
#
_symmetry.space_group_name_H-M   'P 1'
#
loop_
_entity.id
_entity.type
_entity.pdbx_description
1 polymer ?
#
loop_
_entity_poly.entity_id
_entity_poly.type
_entity_poly.pdbx_seq_one_letter_code
_entity_poly.pdbx_strand_id
1 'polypeptide(L)'
;MSDIRTITCGVPQGTNLGPLLFLLCINDLPNCLVTTSATMFADDTSLSCNRLSSADIESKLNHDLEIIHTWLTANKLTLNCKKAEYMIIGSRQKLNSIAQIRQTYQSQASK
;
A
#
# COMPACT_ATOMS: atom_id res chain seq x y z
N MET A 1 33.10 -10.13 -25.10
CA MET A 1 33.08 -9.00 -24.15
C MET A 1 31.72 -8.36 -24.26
N SER A 2 30.98 -8.24 -23.17
CA SER A 2 29.61 -7.72 -23.18
C SER A 2 29.61 -6.18 -23.14
N ASP A 3 28.88 -5.56 -24.06
CA ASP A 3 28.80 -4.10 -24.22
C ASP A 3 28.14 -3.39 -23.03
N ILE A 4 28.61 -2.18 -22.73
CA ILE A 4 28.06 -1.27 -21.72
C ILE A 4 26.71 -0.74 -22.21
N ARG A 5 25.65 -1.06 -21.49
CA ARG A 5 24.33 -0.43 -21.68
C ARG A 5 24.11 0.66 -20.64
N THR A 6 23.65 1.82 -21.09
CA THR A 6 23.30 2.95 -20.24
C THR A 6 22.05 2.61 -19.43
N ILE A 7 22.19 2.54 -18.11
CA ILE A 7 21.06 2.32 -17.20
C ILE A 7 20.25 3.63 -17.11
N THR A 8 19.01 3.62 -17.60
CA THR A 8 18.10 4.78 -17.58
C THR A 8 17.29 4.90 -16.29
N CYS A 9 17.14 3.83 -15.51
CA CYS A 9 16.62 3.84 -14.14
C CYS A 9 16.91 2.50 -13.44
N GLY A 10 17.25 2.54 -12.15
CA GLY A 10 17.55 1.37 -11.32
C GLY A 10 18.89 1.50 -10.61
N VAL A 11 19.03 0.83 -9.47
CA VAL A 11 20.29 0.74 -8.73
C VAL A 11 21.10 -0.44 -9.29
N PRO A 12 22.43 -0.31 -9.50
CA PRO A 12 23.27 -1.43 -9.92
C PRO A 12 23.11 -2.63 -8.98
N GLN A 13 22.72 -3.79 -9.53
CA GLN A 13 22.66 -5.03 -8.76
C GLN A 13 24.05 -5.39 -8.22
N GLY A 14 24.13 -5.71 -6.94
CA GLY A 14 25.40 -6.00 -6.24
C GLY A 14 25.87 -4.89 -5.29
N THR A 15 25.11 -3.80 -5.15
CA THR A 15 25.39 -2.75 -4.16
C THR A 15 24.49 -2.91 -2.93
N ASN A 16 25.06 -2.86 -1.73
CA ASN A 16 24.31 -2.78 -0.46
C ASN A 16 23.41 -1.52 -0.38
N LEU A 17 23.59 -0.59 -1.32
CA LEU A 17 22.89 0.69 -1.38
C LEU A 17 21.45 0.55 -1.88
N GLY A 18 21.15 -0.43 -2.75
CA GLY A 18 19.81 -0.60 -3.32
C GLY A 18 18.71 -0.78 -2.28
N PRO A 19 18.83 -1.76 -1.36
CA PRO A 19 17.88 -1.95 -0.26
C PRO A 19 17.79 -0.73 0.66
N LEU A 20 18.90 -0.03 0.91
CA LEU A 20 18.93 1.16 1.76
C LEU A 20 18.17 2.34 1.12
N LEU A 21 18.38 2.58 -0.18
CA LEU A 21 17.67 3.60 -0.96
C LEU A 21 16.17 3.31 -1.04
N PHE A 22 15.79 2.04 -1.21
CA PHE A 22 14.39 1.62 -1.16
C PHE A 22 13.77 1.87 0.22
N LEU A 23 14.46 1.48 1.30
CA LEU A 23 14.02 1.72 2.67
C LEU A 23 13.84 3.21 2.96
N LEU A 24 14.78 4.06 2.53
CA LEU A 24 14.64 5.52 2.66
C LEU A 24 13.42 6.06 1.91
N CYS A 25 13.15 5.53 0.71
CA CYS A 25 11.99 5.95 -0.07
C CYS A 25 10.66 5.54 0.58
N ILE A 26 10.54 4.29 1.06
CA ILE A 26 9.28 3.77 1.59
C ILE A 26 8.99 4.25 3.02
N ASN A 27 10.02 4.61 3.79
CA ASN A 27 9.88 5.03 5.18
C ASN A 27 9.00 6.28 5.37
N ASP A 28 8.82 7.10 4.33
CA ASP A 28 7.97 8.29 4.36
C ASP A 28 6.48 7.99 4.07
N LEU A 29 6.14 6.78 3.62
CA LEU A 29 4.77 6.38 3.30
C LEU A 29 3.77 6.58 4.46
N PRO A 30 4.08 6.24 5.73
CA PRO A 30 3.14 6.43 6.84
C PRO A 30 2.76 7.90 7.06
N ASN A 31 3.62 8.84 6.65
CA ASN A 31 3.39 10.27 6.82
C ASN A 31 2.30 10.82 5.89
N CYS A 32 1.90 10.09 4.83
CA CYS A 32 0.81 10.50 3.96
C CYS A 32 -0.58 10.04 4.45
N LEU A 33 -0.64 9.13 5.43
CA LEU A 33 -1.90 8.58 5.92
C LEU A 33 -2.61 9.55 6.86
N VAL A 34 -3.94 9.65 6.71
CA VAL A 34 -4.77 10.55 7.54
C VAL A 34 -5.52 9.78 8.61
N THR A 35 -6.00 8.57 8.30
CA THR A 35 -6.97 7.88 9.17
C THR A 35 -6.57 6.47 9.59
N THR A 36 -5.70 5.83 8.81
CA THR A 36 -5.19 4.48 9.00
C THR A 36 -3.75 4.53 9.51
N SER A 37 -3.31 3.42 10.10
CA SER A 37 -1.93 3.25 10.53
C SER A 37 -1.25 2.21 9.65
N ALA A 38 -0.08 2.55 9.11
CA ALA A 38 0.77 1.64 8.36
C ALA A 38 1.76 0.92 9.30
N THR A 39 1.88 -0.38 9.10
CA THR A 39 2.97 -1.21 9.59
C THR A 39 3.75 -1.69 8.38
N MET A 40 5.05 -1.41 8.32
CA MET A 40 5.88 -1.72 7.17
C MET A 40 7.05 -2.63 7.56
N PHE A 41 7.36 -3.59 6.69
CA PHE A 41 8.54 -4.42 6.77
C PHE A 41 9.09 -4.64 5.36
N ALA A 42 10.21 -3.98 5.04
CA ALA A 42 10.77 -3.95 3.69
C ALA A 42 9.71 -3.51 2.66
N ASP A 43 9.34 -4.37 1.71
CA ASP A 43 8.32 -4.11 0.68
C ASP A 43 6.90 -4.47 1.13
N ASP A 44 6.73 -5.20 2.23
CA ASP A 44 5.43 -5.56 2.78
C ASP A 44 4.87 -4.41 3.62
N THR A 45 3.70 -3.90 3.22
CA THR A 45 2.99 -2.83 3.94
C THR A 45 1.59 -3.29 4.31
N SER A 46 1.23 -3.16 5.59
CA SER A 46 -0.10 -3.46 6.12
C SER A 46 -0.76 -2.19 6.65
N LEU A 47 -1.99 -1.92 6.21
CA LEU A 47 -2.81 -0.80 6.71
C LEU A 47 -3.82 -1.32 7.73
N SER A 48 -3.95 -0.62 8.85
CA SER A 48 -4.88 -0.97 9.93
C SER A 48 -5.79 0.21 10.28
N CYS A 49 -7.05 -0.08 10.58
CA CYS A 49 -8.07 0.92 10.92
C CYS A 49 -8.91 0.45 12.12
N ASN A 50 -8.93 1.23 13.20
CA ASN A 50 -9.66 0.89 14.42
C ASN A 50 -10.92 1.76 14.53
N ARG A 51 -12.02 1.41 13.85
CA ARG A 51 -13.28 2.18 13.86
C ARG A 51 -14.52 1.32 14.13
N LEU A 52 -15.62 2.00 14.49
CA LEU A 52 -16.81 1.38 15.05
C LEU A 52 -17.79 0.87 13.98
N SER A 53 -17.94 1.58 12.85
CA SER A 53 -18.90 1.22 11.78
C SER A 53 -18.21 0.77 10.50
N SER A 54 -18.85 -0.15 9.76
CA SER A 54 -18.36 -0.70 8.49
C SER A 54 -18.24 0.38 7.41
N ALA A 55 -19.22 1.30 7.34
CA ALA A 55 -19.23 2.38 6.39
C ALA A 55 -18.08 3.36 6.62
N ASP A 56 -17.77 3.66 7.89
CA ASP A 56 -16.62 4.50 8.23
C ASP A 56 -15.30 3.82 7.87
N ILE A 57 -15.19 2.50 8.08
CA ILE A 57 -13.99 1.73 7.71
C ILE A 57 -13.80 1.79 6.19
N GLU A 58 -14.85 1.51 5.41
CA GLU A 58 -14.80 1.55 3.95
C GLU A 58 -14.40 2.93 3.43
N SER A 59 -15.09 3.99 3.89
CA SER A 59 -14.82 5.35 3.43
C SER A 59 -13.40 5.80 3.76
N LYS A 60 -12.92 5.54 4.97
CA LYS A 60 -11.59 5.95 5.42
C LYS A 60 -10.47 5.16 4.77
N LEU A 61 -10.64 3.85 4.65
CA LEU A 61 -9.67 3.00 3.98
C LEU A 61 -9.56 3.38 2.50
N ASN A 62 -10.68 3.59 1.80
CA ASN A 62 -10.66 4.02 0.41
C ASN A 62 -10.01 5.40 0.24
N HIS A 63 -10.25 6.33 1.16
CA HIS A 63 -9.61 7.65 1.14
C HIS A 63 -8.09 7.56 1.30
N ASP A 64 -7.60 6.81 2.30
CA ASP A 64 -6.15 6.64 2.48
C ASP A 64 -5.52 5.85 1.34
N LEU A 65 -6.23 4.87 0.75
CA LEU A 65 -5.75 4.15 -0.45
C LEU A 65 -5.56 5.09 -1.65
N GLU A 66 -6.41 6.11 -1.80
CA GLU A 66 -6.26 7.14 -2.85
C GLU A 66 -5.02 8.00 -2.65
N ILE A 67 -4.76 8.38 -1.40
CA ILE A 67 -3.57 9.13 -1.03
C ILE A 67 -2.31 8.30 -1.26
N ILE A 68 -2.32 7.02 -0.83
CA ILE A 68 -1.22 6.08 -1.07
C ILE A 68 -0.99 5.90 -2.57
N HIS A 69 -2.04 5.73 -3.37
CA HIS A 69 -1.91 5.59 -4.82
C HIS A 69 -1.22 6.81 -5.44
N THR A 70 -1.62 8.00 -5.02
CA THR A 70 -1.02 9.27 -5.48
C THR A 70 0.46 9.35 -5.07
N TRP A 71 0.76 9.01 -3.81
CA TRP A 71 2.13 9.01 -3.28
C TRP A 71 3.02 7.98 -4.01
N LEU A 72 2.52 6.77 -4.24
CA LEU A 72 3.24 5.72 -4.98
C LEU A 72 3.55 6.19 -6.40
N THR A 73 2.55 6.74 -7.09
CA THR A 73 2.71 7.26 -8.46
C THR A 73 3.77 8.38 -8.51
N ALA A 74 3.75 9.30 -7.55
CA ALA A 74 4.75 10.37 -7.44
C ALA A 74 6.17 9.83 -7.21
N ASN A 75 6.30 8.74 -6.45
CA ASN A 75 7.58 8.06 -6.18
C ASN A 75 7.94 6.99 -7.22
N LYS A 76 7.21 6.91 -8.34
CA LYS A 76 7.39 5.89 -9.41
C LYS A 76 7.30 4.45 -8.90
N LEU A 77 6.52 4.23 -7.85
CA LEU A 77 6.16 2.93 -7.30
C LEU A 77 4.75 2.54 -7.75
N THR A 78 4.47 1.24 -7.77
CA THR A 78 3.15 0.71 -8.14
C THR A 78 2.67 -0.25 -7.08
N LEU A 79 1.40 -0.11 -6.68
CA LEU A 79 0.76 -1.05 -5.76
C LEU A 79 0.46 -2.35 -6.51
N ASN A 80 0.80 -3.50 -5.92
CA ASN A 80 0.43 -4.79 -6.48
C ASN A 80 -1.00 -5.16 -6.07
N CYS A 81 -1.99 -4.63 -6.78
CA CYS A 81 -3.41 -4.87 -6.48
C CYS A 81 -3.79 -6.35 -6.51
N LYS A 82 -3.07 -7.20 -7.26
CA LYS A 82 -3.33 -8.65 -7.32
C LYS A 82 -2.92 -9.40 -6.05
N LYS A 83 -2.03 -8.82 -5.26
CA LYS A 83 -1.57 -9.38 -3.97
C LYS A 83 -2.16 -8.63 -2.78
N ALA A 84 -2.87 -7.52 -3.01
CA ALA A 84 -3.46 -6.72 -1.96
C ALA A 84 -4.73 -7.38 -1.44
N GLU A 85 -4.64 -7.92 -0.23
CA GLU A 85 -5.75 -8.56 0.48
C GLU A 85 -6.21 -7.70 1.65
N TYR A 86 -7.45 -7.89 2.10
CA TYR A 86 -7.95 -7.26 3.32
C TYR A 86 -8.50 -8.30 4.29
N MET A 87 -8.38 -7.98 5.58
CA MET A 87 -8.89 -8.82 6.65
C MET A 87 -9.63 -7.96 7.67
N ILE A 88 -10.85 -8.36 8.01
CA ILE A 88 -11.65 -7.71 9.04
C ILE A 88 -11.53 -8.53 10.32
N ILE A 89 -11.01 -7.92 11.39
CA ILE A 89 -10.87 -8.55 12.70
C ILE A 89 -11.90 -7.95 13.66
N GLY A 90 -12.72 -8.80 14.28
CA GLY A 90 -13.73 -8.38 15.24
C GLY A 90 -14.39 -9.53 15.96
N SER A 91 -15.23 -9.22 16.96
CA SER A 91 -16.06 -10.23 17.63
C SER A 91 -17.05 -10.84 16.64
N ARG A 92 -17.50 -12.08 16.88
CA ARG A 92 -18.49 -12.78 16.04
C ARG A 92 -19.75 -11.93 15.80
N GLN A 93 -20.21 -11.23 16.84
CA GLN A 93 -21.38 -10.34 16.75
C GLN A 93 -21.15 -9.18 15.79
N LYS A 94 -19.95 -8.58 15.81
CA LYS A 94 -19.59 -7.46 14.95
C LYS A 94 -19.31 -7.89 13.51
N LEU A 95 -18.73 -9.07 13.31
CA LEU A 95 -18.56 -9.62 11.96
C LEU A 95 -19.90 -9.94 11.29
N ASN A 96 -20.90 -10.41 12.05
CA ASN A 96 -22.24 -10.67 11.53
C ASN A 96 -23.00 -9.39 11.14
N SER A 97 -22.66 -8.24 11.71
CA SER A 97 -23.31 -6.95 11.40
C SER A 97 -22.59 -6.14 10.32
N ILE A 98 -21.40 -6.57 9.89
CA ILE A 98 -20.65 -5.92 8.82
C ILE A 98 -21.18 -6.43 7.47
N ALA A 99 -21.82 -5.53 6.71
CA ALA A 99 -22.06 -5.76 5.29
C ALA A 99 -20.70 -5.88 4.56
N GLN A 100 -20.62 -6.69 3.50
CA GLN A 100 -19.39 -6.84 2.72
C GLN A 100 -18.85 -5.45 2.32
N ILE A 101 -17.67 -5.10 2.83
CA ILE A 101 -16.98 -3.86 2.48
C ILE A 101 -16.64 -3.95 0.99
N ARG A 102 -17.07 -2.95 0.20
CA ARG A 102 -16.68 -2.88 -1.20
C ARG A 102 -15.28 -2.28 -1.28
N GLN A 103 -14.30 -3.07 -1.71
CA GLN A 103 -13.04 -2.51 -2.18
C GLN A 103 -13.22 -1.99 -3.60
N THR A 104 -13.55 -0.71 -3.73
CA THR A 104 -13.71 -0.03 -5.03
C THR A 104 -12.38 -0.02 -5.82
N TYR A 105 -11.24 -0.17 -5.15
CA TYR A 105 -9.91 -0.15 -5.77
C TYR A 105 -9.57 -1.35 -6.67
N GLN A 106 -10.19 -2.52 -6.48
CA GLN A 106 -9.92 -3.67 -7.36
C GLN A 106 -10.46 -3.45 -8.78
N SER A 107 -11.39 -2.51 -8.99
CA SER A 107 -12.00 -2.22 -10.30
C SER A 107 -11.22 -1.21 -11.17
N GLN A 108 -10.28 -0.46 -10.60
CA GLN A 108 -9.53 0.57 -11.35
C GLN A 108 -8.19 0.09 -11.94
N ALA A 109 -7.69 -1.09 -11.54
CA ALA A 109 -6.44 -1.65 -12.04
C ALA A 109 -6.57 -2.49 -13.34
N SER A 110 -7.77 -2.54 -13.95
CA SER A 110 -8.04 -3.26 -15.21
C SER A 110 -8.46 -2.35 -16.37
N LYS A 111 -8.10 -1.07 -16.34
CA LYS A 111 -8.20 -0.18 -17.51
C LYS A 111 -6.86 0.47 -17.82
#